data_AF-A0A955CID5-F1
#
_entry.id   AF-A0A955CID5-F1
#
_cell.length_a   1.000
_cell.length_b   1.000
_cell.length_c   1.000
_cell.angle_alpha   90.00
_cell.angle_beta   90.00
_cell.angle_gamma   90.00
#
_symmetry.space_group_name_H-M   'P 1'
#
loop_
_entity.id
_entity.type
_entity.pdbx_description
1 polymer ?
#
loop_
_entity_poly.entity_id
_entity_poly.type
_entity_poly.pdbx_seq_one_letter_code
_entity_poly.pdbx_strand_id
1 'polypeptide(L)'
;MSNILPPLFLVLALLLAILGFGLWAVGMPEPTVELHEARSTGDESHEEVLEAKLQRDIRNRRVLIGLLFGGSGLMAVSAFLSMSGAERRPS
;
A
#
# COMPACT_ATOMS: atom_id res chain seq x y z
N MET A 1 14.15 30.34 1.97
CA MET A 1 12.96 29.53 1.62
C MET A 1 13.36 28.06 1.41
N SER A 2 14.10 27.47 2.35
CA SER A 2 14.80 26.18 2.14
C SER A 2 14.50 25.12 3.21
N ASN A 3 13.63 25.42 4.18
CA ASN A 3 13.32 24.53 5.31
C ASN A 3 11.90 23.93 5.28
N ILE A 4 11.15 24.09 4.17
CA ILE A 4 9.77 23.59 4.03
C ILE A 4 9.73 22.18 3.42
N LEU A 5 10.78 21.76 2.73
CA LEU A 5 10.86 20.42 2.14
C LEU A 5 10.73 19.30 3.20
N PRO A 6 11.50 19.33 4.32
CA PRO A 6 11.45 18.27 5.32
C PRO A 6 10.06 18.05 5.97
N PRO A 7 9.32 19.10 6.40
CA PRO A 7 8.00 18.90 6.99
C PRO A 7 6.96 18.42 5.97
N LEU A 8 7.09 18.78 4.68
CA LEU A 8 6.17 18.28 3.64
C LEU A 8 6.31 16.77 3.42
N PHE A 9 7.54 16.25 3.43
CA PHE A 9 7.79 14.80 3.31
C PHE A 9 7.24 14.01 4.51
N LEU A 10 7.30 14.57 5.71
CA LEU A 10 6.69 13.96 6.90
C LEU A 10 5.17 13.91 6.81
N VAL A 11 4.53 14.99 6.34
CA VAL A 11 3.07 15.00 6.14
C VAL A 11 2.66 14.01 5.05
N LEU A 12 3.41 13.93 3.95
CA LEU A 12 3.15 12.98 2.89
C LEU A 12 3.31 11.53 3.36
N ALA A 13 4.37 11.23 4.12
CA ALA A 13 4.58 9.93 4.74
C ALA A 13 3.41 9.56 5.67
N LEU A 14 2.98 10.49 6.52
CA LEU A 14 1.84 10.27 7.41
C LEU A 14 0.54 9.96 6.63
N LEU A 15 0.26 10.71 5.56
CA LEU A 15 -0.91 10.46 4.71
C LEU A 15 -0.85 9.08 4.05
N LEU A 16 0.32 8.69 3.52
CA LEU A 16 0.55 7.37 2.95
C LEU A 16 0.32 6.25 3.98
N ALA A 17 0.78 6.45 5.22
CA ALA A 17 0.57 5.51 6.31
C ALA A 17 -0.92 5.39 6.70
N ILE A 18 -1.65 6.51 6.79
CA ILE A 18 -3.09 6.52 7.08
C ILE A 18 -3.87 5.80 5.97
N LEU A 19 -3.56 6.08 4.71
CA LEU A 19 -4.18 5.43 3.56
C LEU A 19 -3.84 3.94 3.51
N GLY A 20 -2.58 3.57 3.76
CA GLY A 20 -2.15 2.17 3.85
C GLY A 20 -2.87 1.43 4.98
N PHE A 21 -3.05 2.06 6.13
CA PHE A 21 -3.79 1.51 7.26
C PHE A 21 -5.28 1.37 6.95
N GLY A 22 -5.91 2.40 6.37
CA GLY A 22 -7.31 2.33 5.94
C GLY A 22 -7.53 1.22 4.92
N LEU A 23 -6.64 1.11 3.94
CA LEU A 23 -6.69 0.04 2.95
C LEU A 23 -6.52 -1.33 3.60
N TRP A 24 -5.64 -1.47 4.59
CA TRP A 24 -5.45 -2.71 5.36
C TRP A 24 -6.67 -3.09 6.19
N ALA A 25 -7.32 -2.11 6.83
CA ALA A 25 -8.48 -2.29 7.69
C ALA A 25 -9.75 -2.77 6.96
N VAL A 26 -9.90 -2.47 5.67
CA VAL A 26 -11.08 -2.82 4.85
C VAL A 26 -11.24 -4.35 4.59
N GLY A 27 -10.32 -5.21 5.07
CA GLY A 27 -10.45 -6.67 4.92
C GLY A 27 -10.00 -7.20 3.55
N MET A 28 -9.77 -8.51 3.42
CA MET A 28 -9.32 -9.12 2.15
C MET A 28 -10.44 -9.17 1.12
N PRO A 29 -10.12 -9.10 -0.20
CA PRO A 29 -11.10 -9.39 -1.25
C PRO A 29 -11.69 -10.78 -1.02
N GLU A 30 -13.02 -10.85 -0.92
CA GLU A 30 -13.74 -12.10 -0.73
C GLU A 30 -14.03 -12.77 -2.09
N PRO A 31 -14.11 -14.12 -2.14
CA PRO A 31 -14.54 -14.82 -3.35
C PRO A 31 -15.95 -14.36 -3.75
N THR A 32 -16.11 -14.01 -5.02
CA THR A 32 -17.40 -13.56 -5.56
C THR A 32 -18.42 -14.70 -5.56
N VAL A 33 -19.71 -14.32 -5.56
CA VAL A 33 -20.83 -15.28 -5.70
C VAL A 33 -20.69 -16.11 -6.98
N GLU A 34 -20.19 -15.51 -8.05
CA GLU A 34 -19.90 -16.18 -9.33
C GLU A 34 -18.86 -17.31 -9.19
N LEU A 35 -17.85 -17.17 -8.32
CA LEU A 35 -16.86 -18.23 -8.07
C LEU A 35 -17.51 -19.44 -7.37
N HIS A 36 -18.44 -19.17 -6.45
CA HIS A 36 -19.19 -20.24 -5.78
C HIS A 36 -20.14 -20.95 -6.75
N GLU A 37 -20.78 -20.20 -7.64
CA GLU A 37 -21.65 -20.75 -8.67
C GLU A 37 -20.87 -21.62 -9.67
N ALA A 38 -19.71 -21.16 -10.15
CA ALA A 38 -18.82 -21.92 -11.02
C ALA A 38 -18.36 -23.25 -10.40
N ARG A 39 -17.95 -23.24 -9.11
CA ARG A 39 -17.63 -24.47 -8.36
C ARG A 39 -18.80 -25.43 -8.28
N SER A 40 -20.00 -24.91 -8.07
CA SER A 40 -21.20 -25.73 -7.90
C SER A 40 -21.70 -26.34 -9.22
N THR A 41 -21.43 -25.67 -10.34
CA THR A 41 -21.82 -26.11 -11.69
C THR A 41 -20.77 -26.99 -12.36
N GLY A 42 -19.55 -27.07 -11.81
CA GLY A 42 -18.46 -27.86 -12.37
C GLY A 42 -17.89 -27.29 -13.66
N ASP A 43 -18.08 -25.99 -13.91
CA ASP A 43 -17.44 -25.30 -15.03
C ASP A 43 -15.99 -24.93 -14.65
N GLU A 44 -15.11 -25.92 -14.80
CA GLU A 44 -13.68 -25.83 -14.47
C GLU A 44 -13.01 -24.64 -15.19
N SER A 45 -13.40 -24.37 -16.44
CA SER A 45 -12.82 -23.30 -17.25
C SER A 45 -13.17 -21.90 -16.72
N HIS A 46 -14.38 -21.73 -16.21
CA HIS A 46 -14.84 -20.47 -15.65
C HIS A 46 -14.35 -20.26 -14.22
N GLU A 47 -14.27 -21.35 -13.44
CA GLU A 47 -13.69 -21.34 -12.10
C GLU A 47 -12.23 -20.86 -12.13
N GLU A 48 -11.40 -21.43 -13.00
CA GLU A 48 -9.98 -21.07 -13.10
C GLU A 48 -9.77 -19.58 -13.39
N VAL A 49 -10.60 -19.01 -14.27
CA VAL A 49 -10.53 -17.58 -14.64
C VAL A 49 -10.91 -16.69 -13.46
N LEU A 50 -11.97 -17.04 -12.74
CA LEU A 50 -12.43 -16.29 -11.58
C LEU A 50 -11.46 -16.41 -10.39
N GLU A 51 -10.87 -17.57 -10.18
CA GLU A 51 -9.86 -17.79 -9.14
C GLU A 51 -8.56 -17.02 -9.45
N ALA A 52 -8.13 -17.02 -10.71
CA ALA A 52 -6.97 -16.24 -11.15
C ALA A 52 -7.20 -14.72 -10.96
N LYS A 53 -8.42 -14.22 -11.18
CA LYS A 53 -8.78 -12.82 -10.89
C LYS A 53 -8.71 -12.54 -9.38
N LEU A 54 -9.31 -13.38 -8.55
CA LEU A 54 -9.27 -13.22 -7.09
C LEU A 54 -7.83 -13.19 -6.56
N GLN A 55 -6.98 -14.10 -7.03
CA GLN A 55 -5.56 -14.13 -6.65
C GLN A 55 -4.81 -12.87 -7.12
N ARG A 56 -5.11 -12.34 -8.31
CA ARG A 56 -4.53 -11.08 -8.80
C ARG A 56 -4.93 -9.91 -7.92
N ASP A 57 -6.19 -9.83 -7.51
CA ASP A 57 -6.68 -8.73 -6.67
C ASP A 57 -6.07 -8.78 -5.26
N ILE A 58 -6.00 -9.96 -4.66
CA ILE A 58 -5.30 -10.17 -3.38
C ILE A 58 -3.84 -9.76 -3.50
N ARG A 59 -3.15 -10.17 -4.57
CA ARG A 59 -1.73 -9.83 -4.79
C ARG A 59 -1.53 -8.34 -5.00
N ASN A 60 -2.34 -7.71 -5.86
CA ASN A 60 -2.27 -6.28 -6.12
C ASN A 60 -2.47 -5.48 -4.84
N ARG A 61 -3.45 -5.85 -4.01
CA ARG A 61 -3.67 -5.19 -2.71
C ARG A 61 -2.47 -5.36 -1.78
N ARG A 62 -1.89 -6.56 -1.66
CA ARG A 62 -0.69 -6.80 -0.84
C ARG A 62 0.50 -5.95 -1.30
N VAL A 63 0.74 -5.90 -2.61
CA VAL A 63 1.80 -5.08 -3.20
C VAL A 63 1.57 -3.59 -2.93
N LEU A 64 0.34 -3.11 -3.12
CA LEU A 64 -0.02 -1.73 -2.87
C LEU A 64 0.17 -1.35 -1.40
N ILE A 65 -0.29 -2.19 -0.46
CA ILE A 65 -0.07 -1.98 0.98
C ILE A 65 1.43 -1.94 1.29
N GLY A 66 2.21 -2.88 0.76
CA GLY A 66 3.66 -2.91 0.92
C GLY A 66 4.34 -1.65 0.40
N LEU A 67 3.92 -1.14 -0.76
CA LEU A 67 4.42 0.11 -1.33
C LEU A 67 4.03 1.35 -0.52
N LEU A 68 2.79 1.41 -0.01
CA LEU A 68 2.32 2.54 0.81
C LEU A 68 3.09 2.63 2.12
N PHE A 69 3.22 1.51 2.84
CA PHE A 69 3.98 1.49 4.10
C PHE A 69 5.49 1.63 3.86
N GLY A 70 6.04 0.94 2.86
CA GLY A 70 7.45 1.02 2.50
C GLY A 70 7.86 2.42 2.04
N GLY A 71 7.06 3.02 1.15
CA GLY A 71 7.26 4.39 0.67
C GLY A 71 7.17 5.43 1.79
N SER A 72 6.17 5.28 2.68
CA SER A 72 6.05 6.11 3.88
C SER A 72 7.30 6.02 4.77
N GLY A 73 7.78 4.80 5.05
CA GLY A 73 8.98 4.59 5.87
C GLY A 73 10.22 5.22 5.25
N LEU A 74 10.44 5.03 3.94
CA LEU A 74 11.56 5.63 3.21
C LEU A 74 11.51 7.16 3.23
N MET A 75 10.32 7.75 3.06
CA MET A 75 10.13 9.19 3.15
C MET A 75 10.40 9.72 4.56
N ALA A 76 9.95 9.01 5.61
CA ALA A 76 10.22 9.40 6.99
C ALA A 76 11.72 9.35 7.32
N VAL A 77 12.42 8.28 6.91
CA VAL A 77 13.87 8.14 7.11
C VAL A 77 14.65 9.21 6.35
N SER A 78 14.33 9.45 5.08
CA SER A 78 15.00 10.47 4.27
C SER A 78 14.76 11.89 4.81
N ALA A 79 13.54 12.21 5.28
CA ALA A 79 13.25 13.46 5.94
C ALA A 79 14.08 13.63 7.24
N PHE A 80 14.19 12.57 8.05
CA PHE A 80 14.96 12.60 9.30
C PHE A 80 16.47 12.76 9.06
N LEU A 81 17.02 12.05 8.07
CA LEU A 81 18.41 12.23 7.64
C LEU A 81 18.67 13.64 7.11
N SER A 82 17.72 14.20 6.36
CA SER A 82 17.81 15.57 5.86
C SER A 82 17.81 16.61 6.98
N MET A 83 17.04 16.41 8.06
CA MET A 83 17.00 17.33 9.21
C MET A 83 18.26 17.22 10.08
N SER A 84 18.73 16.00 10.36
CA SER A 84 19.97 15.78 11.14
C SER A 84 21.25 16.25 10.43
N GLY A 85 21.26 16.25 9.09
CA GLY A 85 22.33 16.87 8.30
C GLY A 85 22.33 18.40 8.35
N ALA A 86 21.17 19.04 8.54
CA ALA A 86 21.04 20.50 8.59
C ALA A 86 21.56 21.10 9.91
N GLU A 87 21.47 20.38 11.03
CA GLU A 87 21.98 20.82 12.35
C GLU A 87 23.52 20.85 12.44
N ARG A 88 24.25 20.25 11.48
CA ARG A 88 25.72 20.19 11.49
C ARG A 88 26.44 21.30 10.72
N ARG A 89 25.75 22.35 10.27
CA ARG A 89 26.41 23.56 9.74
C ARG A 89 26.41 24.67 10.79
N PRO A 90 27.43 24.76 11.66
CA PRO A 90 27.72 26.01 12.37
C PRO A 90 28.23 27.03 11.34
N SER A 91 27.52 28.16 11.27
CA SER A 91 27.99 29.41 10.67
C SER A 91 29.16 29.99 11.45
#